data_AF-A0A368ET28-F1
#
_entry.id   AF-A0A368ET28-F1
#
_cell.length_a   1.000
_cell.length_b   1.000
_cell.length_c   1.000
_cell.angle_alpha   90.00
_cell.angle_beta   90.00
_cell.angle_gamma   90.00
#
_symmetry.space_group_name_H-M   'P 1'
#
loop_
_entity.id
_entity.type
_entity.pdbx_description
1 polymer ?
#
loop_
_entity_poly.entity_id
_entity_poly.type
_entity_poly.pdbx_seq_one_letter_code
_entity_poly.pdbx_strand_id
1 'polypeptide(L)' 'MTKDLKYLGAGAPGDPLTDIVAAVAAVAAINGHTPDDAELRELLDEQALPSDDESVQRLRAMLVDAGLGEGT' A
#
# COMPACT_ATOMS: atom_id res chain seq x y z
N MET A 1 -13.90 17.83 -15.56
CA MET A 1 -12.45 17.61 -15.69
C MET A 1 -12.10 16.50 -14.72
N THR A 2 -12.29 15.26 -15.15
CA THR A 2 -12.00 14.05 -14.35
C THR A 2 -10.50 13.86 -14.35
N LYS A 3 -9.86 13.96 -13.18
CA LYS A 3 -8.43 13.67 -13.04
C LYS A 3 -8.26 12.16 -13.06
N ASP A 4 -7.91 11.61 -14.21
CA ASP A 4 -7.30 10.30 -14.34
C ASP A 4 -5.99 10.29 -13.55
N LEU A 5 -6.03 9.83 -12.30
CA LEU A 5 -4.84 9.36 -11.60
C LEU A 5 -4.40 8.08 -12.29
N LYS A 6 -3.53 8.22 -13.29
CA LYS A 6 -2.76 7.13 -13.86
C LYS A 6 -1.91 6.54 -12.72
N TYR A 7 -2.35 5.40 -12.22
CA TYR A 7 -1.70 4.62 -11.17
C TYR A 7 -0.21 4.47 -11.50
N LEU A 8 0.63 4.86 -10.53
CA LEU A 8 2.08 4.92 -10.62
C LEU A 8 2.68 3.51 -10.46
N GLY A 9 3.48 3.09 -11.45
CA GLY A 9 4.72 2.35 -11.21
C GLY A 9 4.63 0.86 -10.85
N ALA A 10 4.50 0.04 -11.90
CA ALA A 10 4.79 -1.40 -12.00
C ALA A 10 5.61 -2.04 -10.85
N GLY A 11 4.91 -2.61 -9.88
CA GLY A 11 5.18 -3.99 -9.45
C GLY A 11 4.94 -4.95 -10.61
N ALA A 12 5.34 -6.23 -10.51
CA ALA A 12 5.07 -7.20 -11.57
C ALA A 12 3.59 -7.10 -12.02
N PRO A 13 3.30 -6.93 -13.33
CA PRO A 13 1.93 -6.69 -13.78
C PRO A 13 1.04 -7.86 -13.34
N GLY A 14 0.18 -7.61 -12.35
CA GLY A 14 -0.80 -8.58 -11.87
C GLY A 14 -0.77 -8.94 -10.38
N ASP A 15 0.15 -8.40 -9.56
CA ASP A 15 0.06 -8.56 -8.10
C ASP A 15 -0.53 -7.31 -7.44
N PRO A 16 -1.82 -7.33 -7.06
CA PRO A 16 -2.51 -6.13 -6.57
C PRO A 16 -1.96 -5.63 -5.23
N LEU A 17 -1.33 -6.49 -4.43
CA LEU A 17 -0.65 -6.05 -3.20
C LEU A 17 0.58 -5.21 -3.49
N THR A 18 1.38 -5.58 -4.49
CA THR A 18 2.57 -4.83 -4.88
C THR A 18 2.20 -3.43 -5.41
N ASP A 19 1.12 -3.31 -6.17
CA ASP A 19 0.59 -2.02 -6.63
C ASP A 19 0.13 -1.14 -5.45
N ILE A 20 -0.54 -1.73 -4.44
CA ILE A 20 -0.94 -1.00 -3.22
C ILE A 20 0.30 -0.53 -2.45
N VAL A 21 1.31 -1.38 -2.28
CA VAL A 21 2.57 -1.01 -1.60
C VAL A 21 3.24 0.17 -2.30
N ALA A 22 3.34 0.14 -3.63
CA ALA A 22 3.92 1.23 -4.41
C ALA A 22 3.12 2.54 -4.26
N ALA A 23 1.79 2.45 -4.29
CA ALA A 23 0.91 3.61 -4.12
C ALA A 23 1.02 4.21 -2.71
N VAL A 24 0.91 3.36 -1.68
CA VAL A 24 1.11 3.76 -0.28
C VAL A 24 2.49 4.38 -0.10
N ALA A 25 3.52 3.80 -0.72
CA ALA A 25 4.87 4.30 -0.59
C ALA A 25 5.07 5.69 -1.19
N ALA A 26 4.49 5.93 -2.36
CA ALA A 26 4.47 7.24 -2.98
C ALA A 26 3.73 8.27 -2.11
N VAL A 27 2.59 7.89 -1.52
CA VAL A 27 1.79 8.77 -0.65
C VAL A 27 2.53 9.09 0.64
N ALA A 28 3.17 8.09 1.28
CA ALA A 28 3.96 8.28 2.49
C ALA A 28 5.17 9.19 2.25
N ALA A 29 5.85 9.05 1.10
CA ALA A 29 6.95 9.93 0.74
C ALA A 29 6.53 11.39 0.53
N ILE A 30 5.28 11.64 0.12
CA ILE A 30 4.71 12.99 -0.07
C ILE A 30 4.22 13.58 1.25
N ASN A 31 3.48 12.81 2.05
CA ASN A 31 2.81 13.30 3.25
C ASN A 31 3.64 13.13 4.54
N GLY A 32 4.71 12.32 4.51
CA GLY A 32 5.50 11.97 5.70
C GLY A 32 4.74 11.09 6.70
N HIS A 33 3.66 10.43 6.27
CA HIS A 33 2.80 9.59 7.08
C HIS A 33 2.85 8.15 6.58
N THR A 34 3.24 7.22 7.45
CA THR A 34 3.11 5.79 7.20
C THR A 34 1.74 5.35 7.69
N PRO A 35 0.91 4.70 6.86
CA PRO A 35 -0.44 4.32 7.26
C PRO A 35 -0.47 3.27 8.38
N ASP A 36 -1.46 3.40 9.24
CA ASP A 36 -1.74 2.47 10.34
C ASP A 36 -2.47 1.22 9.85
N ASP A 37 -2.55 0.15 10.68
CA ASP A 37 -3.25 -1.09 10.33
C ASP A 37 -4.73 -0.89 9.95
N ALA A 38 -5.37 0.14 10.50
CA ALA A 38 -6.74 0.50 10.13
C ALA A 38 -6.82 1.01 8.69
N GLU A 39 -5.93 1.93 8.31
CA GLU A 39 -5.86 2.48 6.94
C GLU A 39 -5.47 1.40 5.93
N LEU A 40 -4.56 0.50 6.31
CA LEU A 40 -4.19 -0.66 5.49
C LEU A 40 -5.39 -1.59 5.22
N ARG A 41 -6.26 -1.81 6.22
CA ARG A 41 -7.49 -2.58 6.02
C ARG A 41 -8.44 -1.90 5.05
N GLU A 42 -8.60 -0.59 5.16
CA GLU A 42 -9.45 0.18 4.23
C GLU A 42 -8.93 0.08 2.79
N LEU A 43 -7.62 0.21 2.59
CA LEU A 43 -7.00 0.06 1.27
C LEU A 43 -7.19 -1.33 0.67
N LEU A 44 -7.13 -2.39 1.49
CA LEU A 44 -7.41 -3.75 1.04
C LEU A 44 -8.88 -3.92 0.64
N ASP A 45 -9.81 -3.39 1.43
CA ASP A 45 -11.25 -3.43 1.15
C ASP A 45 -11.61 -2.67 -0.13
N GLU A 46 -11.02 -1.49 -0.35
CA GLU A 46 -11.21 -0.69 -1.58
C GLU A 46 -10.76 -1.42 -2.85
N GLN A 47 -9.75 -2.31 -2.72
CA GLN A 47 -9.27 -3.15 -3.82
C GLN A 47 -9.97 -4.52 -3.89
N ALA A 48 -11.03 -4.73 -3.09
CA ALA A 48 -11.75 -6.00 -2.95
C ALA A 48 -10.82 -7.18 -2.61
N LEU A 49 -9.77 -6.91 -1.84
CA LEU A 49 -8.83 -7.90 -1.32
C LEU A 49 -9.22 -8.32 0.11
N PRO A 50 -8.76 -9.51 0.57
CA PRO A 50 -9.00 -9.94 1.94
C PRO A 50 -8.35 -8.96 2.92
N SER A 51 -9.14 -8.33 3.79
CA SER A 51 -8.70 -7.35 4.80
C SER A 51 -8.48 -7.97 6.19
N ASP A 52 -8.24 -9.28 6.23
CA ASP A 52 -7.92 -10.04 7.44
C ASP A 52 -6.54 -9.63 8.01
N ASP A 53 -6.31 -9.98 9.28
CA ASP A 53 -5.06 -9.68 9.98
C ASP A 53 -3.81 -10.18 9.23
N GLU A 54 -3.89 -11.36 8.60
CA GLU A 54 -2.78 -11.92 7.82
C GLU A 54 -2.41 -11.04 6.61
N SER A 55 -3.41 -10.55 5.87
CA SER A 55 -3.21 -9.70 4.70
C SER A 55 -2.65 -8.33 5.08
N VAL A 56 -3.15 -7.76 6.18
CA VAL A 56 -2.65 -6.49 6.72
C VAL A 56 -1.21 -6.62 7.15
N GLN A 57 -0.87 -7.68 7.88
CA GLN A 57 0.50 -7.95 8.32
C GLN A 57 1.45 -8.19 7.14
N ARG A 58 0.97 -8.85 6.07
CA ARG A 58 1.71 -9.02 4.84
C ARG A 58 1.96 -7.69 4.14
N LEU A 59 0.94 -6.85 4.00
CA LEU A 59 1.05 -5.52 3.41
C LEU A 59 2.02 -4.62 4.21
N ARG A 60 1.92 -4.65 5.53
CA ARG A 60 2.83 -3.96 6.46
C ARG A 60 4.27 -4.44 6.29
N ALA A 61 4.51 -5.75 6.20
CA ALA A 61 5.84 -6.30 5.98
C ALA A 61 6.44 -5.84 4.64
N MET A 62 5.63 -5.80 3.57
CA MET A 62 6.06 -5.29 2.27
C MET A 62 6.38 -3.79 2.31
N LEU A 63 5.64 -3.00 3.07
CA LEU A 63 5.93 -1.57 3.29
C LEU A 63 7.24 -1.36 4.05
N VAL A 64 7.51 -2.19 5.07
CA VAL A 64 8.80 -2.18 5.79
C VAL A 64 9.95 -2.52 4.85
N ASP A 65 9.81 -3.56 4.02
CA ASP A 65 10.81 -3.97 3.01
C ASP A 65 11.05 -2.86 1.98
N ALA A 66 9.99 -2.14 1.58
CA ALA A 66 10.07 -0.96 0.72
C ALA A 66 10.68 0.30 1.39
N GLY A 67 11.09 0.20 2.65
CA GLY A 67 11.76 1.27 3.39
C GLY A 67 10.83 2.23 4.14
N LEU A 68 9.57 1.85 4.37
CA LEU A 68 8.54 2.68 5.04
C LEU A 68 8.15 2.22 6.44
N GLY A 69 8.97 1.38 7.07
CA GLY A 69 8.89 1.10 8.50
C GLY A 69 10.26 1.28 9.13
N GLU A 70 10.29 1.81 10.35
CA GLU A 70 11.52 1.84 11.15
C GLU A 70 12.05 0.41 11.29
N GLY A 71 13.16 0.12 10.62
CA GLY A 71 13.94 -1.07 10.86
C GLY A 71 14.60 -0.96 12.22
N THR A 72 14.12 -1.74 13.18
CA THR A 72 14.83 -2.01 14.43
C THR A 72 14.82 -3.51 14.71
#